data_AF-A0A7M7NI71-F1
#
_entry.id   AF-A0A7M7NI71-F1
#
_cell.length_a   1.000
_cell.length_b   1.000
_cell.length_c   1.000
_cell.angle_alpha   90.00
_cell.angle_beta   90.00
_cell.angle_gamma   90.00
#
_symmetry.space_group_name_H-M   'P 1'
#
loop_
_entity.id
_entity.type
_entity.pdbx_description
1 polymer ?
#
loop_
_entity_poly.entity_id
_entity_poly.type
_entity_poly.pdbx_seq_one_letter_code
_entity_poly.pdbx_strand_id
1 'polypeptide(L)'
;MSEGCRPHVFFNVFRPYIAGWDSKPFKKKNLKGLIYEGVSKEPFNFTGLSAAQSSTLPCLDAAFGVVHKEKEDKSRRFFQDYMPKPHRDLIAAITSGPSIKDYIHSSDSPESLETYNDCLQAMKSFRDSHLQIVTRFIINMAHQKTGPGSSSKGATGTGGTDLMTFLKGLRDSTLRAMLRTTRGGDGEDASEHLVPTATPPGWVRGDVKRALQITLVFVAAAAGTMLVMRKFSR
;
A
#
# COMPACT_ATOMS: atom_id res chain seq x y z
N MET A 1 15.18 -3.56 5.69
CA MET A 1 14.64 -3.74 7.06
C MET A 1 15.46 -4.74 7.89
N SER A 2 15.98 -5.83 7.31
CA SER A 2 16.73 -6.87 8.04
C SER A 2 18.10 -6.47 8.57
N GLU A 3 18.76 -5.46 8.00
CA GLU A 3 20.10 -5.01 8.42
C GLU A 3 20.08 -4.30 9.78
N GLY A 4 19.02 -3.54 10.08
CA GLY A 4 18.91 -2.75 11.31
C GLY A 4 17.81 -3.19 12.28
N CYS A 5 17.01 -4.22 11.95
CA CYS A 5 15.88 -4.64 12.77
C CYS A 5 15.79 -6.16 12.85
N ARG A 6 16.03 -6.71 14.05
CA ARG A 6 15.89 -8.15 14.32
C ARG A 6 14.41 -8.51 14.48
N PRO A 7 13.89 -9.54 13.78
CA PRO A 7 12.47 -9.93 13.85
C PRO A 7 11.94 -10.15 15.27
N HIS A 8 12.72 -10.81 16.13
CA HIS A 8 12.36 -11.04 17.53
C HIS A 8 12.18 -9.73 18.31
N VAL A 9 13.10 -8.77 18.15
CA VAL A 9 13.04 -7.47 18.83
C VAL A 9 11.84 -6.68 18.32
N PHE A 10 11.63 -6.65 17.00
CA PHE A 10 10.44 -6.01 16.43
C PHE A 10 9.15 -6.58 17.03
N PHE A 11 8.99 -7.90 17.02
CA PHE A 11 7.72 -8.54 17.39
C PHE A 11 7.44 -8.52 18.90
N ASN A 12 8.45 -8.83 19.73
CA ASN A 12 8.25 -9.00 21.17
C ASN A 12 8.50 -7.72 21.97
N VAL A 13 9.35 -6.80 21.47
CA VAL A 13 9.72 -5.60 22.21
C VAL A 13 9.05 -4.36 21.62
N PHE A 14 9.24 -4.09 20.33
CA PHE A 14 8.76 -2.84 19.73
C PHE A 14 7.26 -2.83 19.44
N ARG A 15 6.75 -3.88 18.79
CA ARG A 15 5.36 -3.99 18.33
C ARG A 15 4.31 -3.76 19.43
N PRO A 16 4.51 -4.20 20.70
CA PRO A 16 3.61 -3.85 21.80
C PRO A 16 3.43 -2.35 22.03
N TYR A 17 4.48 -1.53 21.88
CA TYR A 17 4.42 -0.09 22.11
C TYR A 17 3.74 0.69 20.97
N ILE A 18 3.65 0.10 19.79
CA ILE A 18 2.99 0.70 18.62
C ILE A 18 1.61 0.10 18.35
N ALA A 19 1.11 -0.77 19.22
CA ALA A 19 -0.24 -1.30 19.15
C ALA A 19 -1.27 -0.27 19.63
N GLY A 20 -2.43 -0.24 18.99
CA GLY A 20 -3.52 0.65 19.37
C GLY A 20 -4.35 0.13 20.54
N TRP A 21 -5.29 0.98 20.96
CA TRP A 21 -6.30 0.65 21.96
C TRP A 21 -7.35 -0.34 21.42
N ASP A 22 -7.39 -0.51 20.09
CA ASP A 22 -8.22 -1.48 19.36
C ASP A 22 -7.61 -2.89 19.27
N SER A 23 -6.44 -3.10 19.88
CA SER A 23 -5.68 -4.34 19.83
C SER A 23 -6.33 -5.48 20.62
N LYS A 24 -5.93 -6.73 20.31
CA LYS A 24 -6.44 -7.93 20.98
C LYS A 24 -6.27 -7.93 22.51
N PRO A 25 -5.11 -7.54 23.08
CA PRO A 25 -4.95 -7.47 24.53
C PRO A 25 -5.95 -6.53 25.21
N PHE A 26 -6.26 -5.39 24.60
CA PHE A 26 -7.25 -4.43 25.11
C PHE A 26 -8.67 -5.02 25.04
N LYS A 27 -9.05 -5.59 23.89
CA LYS A 27 -10.34 -6.26 23.70
C LYS A 27 -10.55 -7.43 24.67
N LYS A 28 -9.51 -8.24 24.93
CA LYS A 28 -9.58 -9.36 25.88
C LYS A 28 -9.88 -8.90 27.32
N LYS A 29 -9.44 -7.69 27.68
CA LYS A 29 -9.72 -7.07 28.99
C LYS A 29 -11.03 -6.27 29.01
N ASN A 30 -11.84 -6.34 27.95
CA ASN A 30 -13.05 -5.55 27.76
C ASN A 30 -12.82 -4.03 27.91
N LEU A 31 -11.61 -3.57 27.57
CA LEU A 31 -11.28 -2.15 27.57
C LEU A 31 -11.84 -1.50 26.30
N LYS A 32 -12.54 -0.37 26.46
CA LYS A 32 -13.19 0.36 25.36
C LYS A 32 -12.27 1.34 24.64
N GLY A 33 -11.10 1.65 25.20
CA GLY A 33 -10.16 2.64 24.68
C GLY A 33 -9.29 3.23 25.79
N LEU A 34 -8.70 4.39 25.53
CA LEU A 34 -7.94 5.18 26.50
C LEU A 34 -8.70 6.47 26.86
N ILE A 35 -8.79 6.79 28.15
CA ILE A 35 -9.30 8.07 28.63
C ILE A 35 -8.17 9.10 28.53
N TYR A 36 -8.45 10.21 27.85
CA TYR A 36 -7.54 11.34 27.75
C TYR A 36 -7.97 12.37 28.79
N GLU A 37 -7.31 12.32 29.94
CA GLU A 37 -7.60 13.19 31.08
C GLU A 37 -7.57 14.67 30.65
N GLY A 38 -8.57 15.44 31.09
CA GLY A 38 -8.75 16.84 30.69
C GLY A 38 -9.35 17.06 29.30
N VAL A 39 -9.49 16.00 28.47
CA VAL A 39 -10.05 16.10 27.11
C VAL A 39 -11.45 15.46 27.04
N SER A 40 -11.61 14.24 27.55
CA SER A 40 -12.88 13.51 27.51
C SER A 40 -13.00 12.57 28.71
N LYS A 41 -14.22 12.44 29.25
CA LYS A 41 -14.56 11.41 30.24
C LYS A 41 -14.77 10.04 29.58
N GLU A 42 -15.15 10.02 28.31
CA GLU A 42 -15.33 8.79 27.53
C GLU A 42 -14.00 8.35 26.89
N PRO A 43 -13.73 7.03 26.82
CA PRO A 43 -12.50 6.52 26.25
C PRO A 43 -12.48 6.62 24.72
N PHE A 44 -11.35 7.05 24.17
CA PHE A 44 -11.09 7.02 22.73
C PHE A 44 -10.45 5.71 22.30
N ASN A 45 -10.92 5.15 21.19
CA ASN A 45 -10.39 3.92 20.63
C ASN A 45 -9.66 4.18 19.32
N PHE A 46 -8.34 4.38 19.40
CA PHE A 46 -7.49 4.66 18.24
C PHE A 46 -6.67 3.43 17.84
N THR A 47 -6.47 3.30 16.53
CA THR A 47 -5.70 2.21 15.94
C THR A 47 -4.20 2.40 16.13
N GLY A 48 -3.47 1.29 16.14
CA GLY A 48 -2.01 1.31 16.25
C GLY A 48 -1.32 1.80 14.98
N LEU A 49 0.00 1.96 15.07
CA LEU A 49 0.81 2.35 13.91
C LEU A 49 0.73 1.28 12.83
N SER A 50 0.46 1.69 11.60
CA SER A 50 0.43 0.83 10.43
C SER A 50 1.12 1.49 9.24
N ALA A 51 1.85 0.71 8.44
CA ALA A 51 2.40 1.20 7.17
C ALA A 51 1.30 1.74 6.22
N ALA A 52 0.05 1.30 6.40
CA ALA A 52 -1.10 1.78 5.64
C ALA A 52 -1.47 3.26 5.93
N GLN A 53 -0.92 3.86 7.00
CA GLN A 53 -1.05 5.28 7.29
C GLN A 53 -0.06 6.14 6.47
N SER A 54 0.85 5.54 5.70
CA SER A 54 1.66 6.26 4.72
C SER A 54 0.83 6.65 3.50
N SER A 55 0.95 7.90 3.06
CA SER A 55 0.25 8.42 1.88
C SER A 55 0.90 8.00 0.56
N THR A 56 2.13 7.48 0.56
CA THR A 56 2.88 7.20 -0.67
C THR A 56 2.17 6.21 -1.60
N LEU A 57 1.82 5.02 -1.09
CA LEU A 57 1.12 4.03 -1.92
C LEU A 57 -0.28 4.49 -2.33
N PRO A 58 -1.11 5.08 -1.44
CA PRO A 58 -2.39 5.67 -1.84
C PRO A 58 -2.28 6.74 -2.94
N CYS A 59 -1.27 7.61 -2.91
CA CYS A 59 -1.03 8.58 -3.98
C CYS A 59 -0.68 7.88 -5.30
N LEU A 60 0.17 6.85 -5.26
CA LEU A 60 0.52 6.08 -6.46
C LEU A 60 -0.67 5.28 -6.99
N ASP A 61 -1.44 4.64 -6.12
CA ASP A 61 -2.68 3.94 -6.50
C ASP A 61 -3.66 4.90 -7.19
N ALA A 62 -3.81 6.12 -6.65
CA ALA A 62 -4.63 7.15 -7.27
C ALA A 62 -4.08 7.58 -8.65
N ALA A 63 -2.78 7.86 -8.75
CA ALA A 63 -2.15 8.31 -9.99
C ALA A 63 -2.23 7.27 -11.11
N PHE A 64 -1.99 6.00 -10.80
CA PHE A 64 -2.02 4.89 -11.75
C PHE A 64 -3.40 4.23 -11.88
N GLY A 65 -4.46 4.81 -11.31
CA GLY A 65 -5.82 4.29 -11.45
C GLY A 65 -6.00 2.86 -10.90
N VAL A 66 -5.30 2.50 -9.83
CA VAL A 66 -5.41 1.18 -9.19
C VAL A 66 -6.72 1.09 -8.41
N VAL A 67 -7.60 0.21 -8.85
CA VAL A 67 -8.90 -0.03 -8.20
C VAL A 67 -8.82 -1.23 -7.25
N HIS A 68 -9.22 -1.02 -6.00
CA HIS A 68 -9.27 -2.04 -4.95
C HIS A 68 -10.67 -2.63 -4.80
N LYS A 69 -10.78 -3.89 -4.35
CA LYS A 69 -12.11 -4.43 -4.02
C LYS A 69 -12.61 -3.77 -2.73
N GLU A 70 -13.92 -3.78 -2.53
CA GLU A 70 -14.59 -3.05 -1.45
C GLU A 70 -13.98 -3.30 -0.06
N LYS A 71 -13.62 -4.55 0.25
CA LYS A 71 -13.02 -4.91 1.55
C LYS A 71 -11.66 -4.25 1.77
N GLU A 72 -10.80 -4.27 0.75
CA GLU A 72 -9.50 -3.61 0.83
C GLU A 72 -9.66 -2.09 0.83
N ASP A 73 -10.56 -1.55 0.02
CA ASP A 73 -10.76 -0.11 -0.06
C ASP A 73 -11.32 0.48 1.23
N LYS A 74 -12.27 -0.22 1.88
CA LYS A 74 -12.74 0.14 3.22
C LYS A 74 -11.60 0.22 4.23
N SER A 75 -10.69 -0.76 4.21
CA SER A 75 -9.52 -0.78 5.11
C SER A 75 -8.54 0.35 4.77
N ARG A 76 -8.31 0.62 3.48
CA ARG A 76 -7.46 1.72 3.01
C ARG A 76 -8.00 3.07 3.46
N ARG A 77 -9.30 3.35 3.25
CA ARG A 77 -9.98 4.59 3.68
C ARG A 77 -9.89 4.79 5.19
N PHE A 78 -10.10 3.72 5.97
CA PHE A 78 -9.92 3.77 7.43
C PHE A 78 -8.51 4.25 7.85
N PHE A 79 -7.45 3.77 7.19
CA PHE A 79 -6.09 4.23 7.50
C PHE A 79 -5.78 5.63 6.97
N GLN A 80 -6.49 6.10 5.95
CA GLN A 80 -6.35 7.48 5.45
C GLN A 80 -6.85 8.51 6.45
N ASP A 81 -7.84 8.19 7.28
CA ASP A 81 -8.32 9.11 8.34
C ASP A 81 -7.20 9.50 9.31
N TYR A 82 -6.17 8.67 9.45
CA TYR A 82 -4.98 8.90 10.27
C TYR A 82 -3.85 9.67 9.55
N MET A 83 -4.01 9.99 8.26
CA MET A 83 -3.04 10.81 7.51
C MET A 83 -3.27 12.29 7.80
N PRO A 84 -2.23 13.15 7.75
CA PRO A 84 -2.41 14.60 7.77
C PRO A 84 -3.39 15.06 6.68
N LYS A 85 -4.24 16.05 7.00
CA LYS A 85 -5.24 16.58 6.05
C LYS A 85 -4.64 16.95 4.67
N PRO A 86 -3.49 17.65 4.57
CA PRO A 86 -2.90 17.95 3.27
C PRO A 86 -2.58 16.72 2.42
N HIS A 87 -2.22 15.59 3.05
CA HIS A 87 -1.94 14.35 2.31
C HIS A 87 -3.23 13.71 1.79
N ARG A 88 -4.31 13.75 2.57
CA ARG A 88 -5.63 13.28 2.10
C ARG A 88 -6.15 14.13 0.95
N ASP A 89 -6.00 15.45 1.07
CA ASP A 89 -6.41 16.40 0.03
C ASP A 89 -5.62 16.16 -1.28
N LEU A 90 -4.31 15.86 -1.18
CA LEU A 90 -3.49 15.48 -2.33
C LEU A 90 -3.99 14.19 -3.00
N ILE A 91 -4.28 13.14 -2.23
CA ILE A 91 -4.82 11.87 -2.76
C ILE A 91 -6.14 12.12 -3.49
N ALA A 92 -7.03 12.92 -2.91
CA ALA A 92 -8.31 13.28 -3.51
C ALA A 92 -8.11 14.06 -4.82
N ALA A 93 -7.20 15.04 -4.82
CA ALA A 93 -6.89 15.84 -6.00
C ALA A 93 -6.34 14.98 -7.15
N ILE A 94 -5.39 14.07 -6.87
CA ILE A 94 -4.86 13.12 -7.85
C ILE A 94 -5.99 12.24 -8.40
N THR A 95 -6.85 11.72 -7.52
CA THR A 95 -7.97 10.84 -7.91
C THR A 95 -8.98 11.55 -8.81
N SER A 96 -9.25 12.84 -8.57
CA SER A 96 -10.16 13.66 -9.38
C SER A 96 -9.52 14.26 -10.64
N GLY A 97 -8.20 14.13 -10.78
CA GLY A 97 -7.45 14.71 -11.88
C GLY A 97 -7.54 13.89 -13.18
N PRO A 98 -6.84 14.33 -14.23
CA PRO A 98 -6.73 13.57 -15.47
C PRO A 98 -6.14 12.17 -15.23
N SER A 99 -6.72 11.17 -15.89
CA SER A 99 -6.28 9.77 -15.79
C SER A 99 -5.02 9.54 -16.61
N ILE A 100 -3.93 9.12 -15.96
CA ILE A 100 -2.72 8.66 -16.65
C ILE A 100 -3.07 7.47 -17.54
N LYS A 101 -3.89 6.53 -17.04
CA LYS A 101 -4.30 5.34 -17.77
C LYS A 101 -5.04 5.69 -19.08
N ASP A 102 -5.92 6.69 -19.04
CA ASP A 102 -6.67 7.12 -20.23
C ASP A 102 -5.75 7.83 -21.23
N TYR A 103 -4.77 8.60 -20.74
CA TYR A 103 -3.73 9.19 -21.58
C TYR A 103 -2.88 8.13 -22.29
N ILE A 104 -2.48 7.07 -21.59
CA ILE A 104 -1.75 5.95 -22.22
C ILE A 104 -2.58 5.33 -23.34
N HIS A 105 -3.87 5.09 -23.09
CA HIS A 105 -4.79 4.53 -24.09
C HIS A 105 -5.00 5.44 -25.31
N SER A 106 -4.92 6.77 -25.16
CA SER A 106 -5.09 7.71 -26.27
C SER A 106 -3.80 8.09 -26.99
N SER A 107 -2.64 7.83 -26.37
CA SER A 107 -1.33 8.23 -26.91
C SER A 107 -0.81 7.36 -28.07
N ASP A 108 -1.38 6.16 -28.25
CA ASP A 108 -0.89 5.11 -29.16
C ASP A 108 0.63 4.82 -29.06
N SER A 109 1.25 5.18 -27.94
CA SER A 109 2.70 5.08 -27.72
C SER A 109 3.06 3.79 -26.99
N PRO A 110 3.76 2.83 -27.64
CA PRO A 110 4.20 1.60 -27.00
C PRO A 110 5.15 1.85 -25.82
N GLU A 111 6.03 2.84 -25.94
CA GLU A 111 6.97 3.24 -24.88
C GLU A 111 6.24 3.77 -23.64
N SER A 112 5.18 4.57 -23.83
CA SER A 112 4.38 5.09 -22.72
C SER A 112 3.63 3.98 -22.00
N LEU A 113 3.09 3.00 -22.75
CA LEU A 113 2.45 1.81 -22.18
C LEU A 113 3.44 0.95 -21.40
N GLU A 114 4.64 0.70 -21.95
CA GLU A 114 5.70 -0.05 -21.27
C GLU A 114 6.11 0.65 -19.97
N THR A 115 6.35 1.96 -20.01
CA THR A 115 6.71 2.76 -18.84
C THR A 115 5.64 2.74 -17.76
N TYR A 116 4.36 2.82 -18.15
CA TYR A 116 3.23 2.70 -17.22
C TYR A 116 3.22 1.33 -16.52
N ASN A 117 3.41 0.25 -17.28
CA ASN A 117 3.46 -1.11 -16.75
C ASN A 117 4.68 -1.33 -15.85
N ASP A 118 5.83 -0.76 -16.18
CA ASP A 118 7.04 -0.81 -15.35
C ASP A 118 6.83 -0.15 -13.99
N CYS A 119 6.11 0.97 -13.94
CA CYS A 119 5.74 1.63 -12.68
C CYS A 119 4.86 0.71 -11.80
N LEU A 120 3.84 0.08 -12.39
CA LEU A 120 2.99 -0.88 -11.68
C LEU A 120 3.77 -2.12 -11.25
N GLN A 121 4.73 -2.59 -12.05
CA GLN A 121 5.59 -3.71 -11.72
C GLN A 121 6.50 -3.37 -10.53
N ALA A 122 7.03 -2.16 -10.46
CA ALA A 122 7.79 -1.66 -9.32
C ALA A 122 6.91 -1.59 -8.06
N MET A 123 5.68 -1.06 -8.16
CA MET A 123 4.72 -1.05 -7.05
C MET A 123 4.39 -2.47 -6.56
N LYS A 124 4.15 -3.41 -7.47
CA LYS A 124 3.92 -4.82 -7.14
C LYS A 124 5.12 -5.44 -6.43
N SER A 125 6.33 -5.18 -6.92
CA SER A 125 7.57 -5.70 -6.34
C SER A 125 7.81 -5.16 -4.92
N PHE A 126 7.46 -3.89 -4.68
CA PHE A 126 7.43 -3.32 -3.33
C PHE A 126 6.43 -4.06 -2.43
N ARG A 127 5.20 -4.31 -2.91
CA ARG A 127 4.16 -5.02 -2.17
C ARG A 127 4.56 -6.47 -1.83
N ASP A 128 5.22 -7.17 -2.75
CA ASP A 128 5.76 -8.51 -2.49
C ASP A 128 6.86 -8.48 -1.42
N SER A 129 7.79 -7.53 -1.51
CA SER A 129 8.84 -7.35 -0.50
C SER A 129 8.23 -7.06 0.87
N HIS A 130 7.17 -6.26 0.92
CA HIS A 130 6.44 -5.99 2.16
C HIS A 130 5.72 -7.24 2.71
N LEU A 131 5.10 -8.06 1.84
CA LEU A 131 4.52 -9.35 2.24
C LEU A 131 5.59 -10.28 2.85
N GLN A 132 6.79 -10.35 2.26
CA GLN A 132 7.89 -11.14 2.81
C GLN A 132 8.34 -10.63 4.19
N ILE A 133 8.45 -9.31 4.34
CA ILE A 133 8.76 -8.68 5.63
C ILE A 133 7.70 -9.05 6.67
N VAL A 134 6.42 -8.91 6.36
CA VAL A 134 5.32 -9.24 7.26
C VAL A 134 5.34 -10.72 7.65
N THR A 135 5.55 -11.62 6.69
CA THR A 135 5.68 -13.05 6.97
C THR A 135 6.82 -13.31 7.97
N ARG A 136 8.01 -12.75 7.73
CA ARG A 136 9.17 -12.97 8.60
C ARG A 136 9.02 -12.33 9.98
N PHE A 137 8.52 -11.10 10.05
CA PHE A 137 8.52 -10.29 11.28
C PHE A 137 7.26 -10.47 12.13
N ILE A 138 6.16 -10.99 11.56
CA ILE A 138 4.87 -11.11 12.25
C ILE A 138 4.39 -12.56 12.25
N ILE A 139 4.23 -13.17 11.06
CA ILE A 139 3.63 -14.50 10.94
C ILE A 139 4.52 -15.55 11.61
N ASN A 140 5.77 -15.65 11.19
CA ASN A 140 6.71 -16.65 11.71
C ASN A 140 6.98 -16.45 13.20
N MET A 141 7.09 -15.20 13.65
CA MET A 141 7.28 -14.89 15.08
C MET A 141 6.06 -15.28 15.92
N ALA A 142 4.85 -15.10 15.41
CA ALA A 142 3.63 -15.53 16.10
C ALA A 142 3.58 -17.06 16.26
N HIS A 143 3.92 -17.81 15.20
CA HIS A 143 3.97 -19.28 15.24
C HIS A 143 4.99 -19.82 16.25
N GLN A 144 6.17 -19.20 16.34
CA GLN A 144 7.19 -19.58 17.33
C GLN A 144 6.70 -19.40 18.78
N LYS A 145 5.81 -18.43 19.03
CA LYS A 145 5.28 -18.14 20.36
C LYS A 145 4.13 -19.06 20.78
N THR A 146 3.35 -19.59 19.83
CA THR A 146 2.15 -20.39 20.11
C THR A 146 2.37 -21.91 20.01
N GLY A 147 3.56 -22.35 19.60
CA GLY A 147 3.89 -23.77 19.36
C GLY A 147 3.29 -24.35 18.08
N PRO A 148 3.75 -25.54 17.62
CA PRO A 148 3.20 -26.24 16.46
C PRO A 148 1.78 -26.74 16.77
N GLY A 149 0.78 -26.36 15.96
CA GLY A 149 -0.61 -26.81 16.11
C GLY A 149 -1.64 -25.74 16.50
N SER A 150 -1.20 -24.52 16.87
CA SER A 150 -2.13 -23.41 17.08
C SER A 150 -2.58 -22.84 15.72
N SER A 151 -3.88 -22.95 15.42
CA SER A 151 -4.45 -22.44 14.17
C SER A 151 -4.12 -20.96 13.98
N SER A 152 -3.62 -20.62 12.79
CA SER A 152 -3.22 -19.27 12.34
C SER A 152 -4.36 -18.25 12.27
N LYS A 153 -5.49 -18.49 12.95
CA LYS A 153 -6.61 -17.55 13.10
C LYS A 153 -6.21 -16.38 13.99
N GLY A 154 -5.20 -15.59 13.61
CA GLY A 154 -4.86 -14.47 14.47
C GLY A 154 -3.60 -13.65 14.24
N ALA A 155 -2.91 -13.75 13.10
CA ALA A 155 -1.90 -12.75 12.76
C ALA A 155 -2.56 -11.45 12.29
N THR A 156 -3.26 -10.82 13.21
CA THR A 156 -3.90 -9.54 13.04
C THR A 156 -2.82 -8.46 12.98
N GLY A 157 -2.93 -7.51 12.05
CA GLY A 157 -2.09 -6.32 12.05
C GLY A 157 -2.21 -5.53 13.36
N THR A 158 -1.30 -4.60 13.61
CA THR A 158 -1.41 -3.64 14.73
C THR A 158 -2.72 -2.85 14.71
N GLY A 159 -3.34 -2.69 13.53
CA GLY A 159 -4.67 -2.09 13.35
C GLY A 159 -5.82 -3.06 13.11
N GLY A 160 -5.76 -4.30 13.62
CA GLY A 160 -6.97 -5.13 13.70
C GLY A 160 -7.38 -5.93 12.45
N THR A 161 -6.74 -5.73 11.30
CA THR A 161 -7.10 -6.41 10.03
C THR A 161 -6.45 -7.80 9.88
N ASP A 162 -7.09 -8.70 9.13
CA ASP A 162 -6.43 -9.89 8.55
C ASP A 162 -5.38 -9.42 7.53
N LEU A 163 -4.16 -9.34 8.02
CA LEU A 163 -3.04 -8.67 7.38
C LEU A 163 -2.69 -9.30 6.03
N MET A 164 -2.72 -10.63 5.93
CA MET A 164 -2.30 -11.32 4.71
C MET A 164 -3.33 -11.17 3.60
N THR A 165 -4.62 -11.31 3.93
CA THR A 165 -5.70 -11.11 2.96
C THR A 165 -5.69 -9.68 2.40
N PHE A 166 -5.54 -8.69 3.29
CA PHE A 166 -5.48 -7.28 2.89
C PHE A 166 -4.27 -6.99 1.98
N LEU A 167 -3.06 -7.38 2.39
CA LEU A 167 -1.85 -7.09 1.62
C LEU A 167 -1.80 -7.81 0.27
N LYS A 168 -2.26 -9.06 0.21
CA LYS A 168 -2.39 -9.79 -1.07
C LYS A 168 -3.42 -9.11 -1.98
N GLY A 169 -4.57 -8.70 -1.44
CA GLY A 169 -5.59 -7.98 -2.20
C GLY A 169 -5.07 -6.70 -2.84
N LEU A 170 -4.28 -5.90 -2.11
CA LEU A 170 -3.64 -4.70 -2.66
C LEU A 170 -2.68 -5.04 -3.80
N ARG A 171 -1.79 -6.02 -3.61
CA ARG A 171 -0.86 -6.46 -4.66
C ARG A 171 -1.61 -6.93 -5.91
N ASP A 172 -2.64 -7.74 -5.74
CA ASP A 172 -3.40 -8.29 -6.86
C ASP A 172 -4.18 -7.18 -7.60
N SER A 173 -4.60 -6.12 -6.92
CA SER A 173 -5.14 -4.92 -7.56
C SER A 173 -4.11 -4.18 -8.41
N THR A 174 -2.86 -4.08 -7.97
CA THR A 174 -1.79 -3.50 -8.79
C THR A 174 -1.58 -4.29 -10.07
N LEU A 175 -1.57 -5.62 -9.97
CA LEU A 175 -1.44 -6.50 -11.15
C LEU A 175 -2.60 -6.30 -12.12
N ARG A 176 -3.85 -6.22 -11.61
CA ARG A 176 -5.03 -5.97 -12.46
C ARG A 176 -5.02 -4.60 -13.15
N ALA A 177 -4.25 -3.63 -12.65
CA ALA A 177 -4.16 -2.31 -13.25
C ALA A 177 -3.22 -2.26 -14.47
N MET A 178 -2.39 -3.30 -14.68
CA MET A 178 -1.48 -3.39 -15.81
C MET A 178 -2.25 -3.52 -17.13
N LEU A 179 -1.71 -2.91 -18.19
CA LEU A 179 -2.27 -2.94 -19.53
C LEU A 179 -1.64 -4.05 -20.36
N ARG A 180 -2.41 -4.65 -21.27
CA ARG A 180 -1.90 -5.67 -22.19
C ARG A 180 -1.01 -5.03 -23.25
N THR A 181 0.18 -5.58 -23.44
CA THR A 181 1.01 -5.31 -24.62
C THR A 181 0.50 -6.16 -25.78
N THR A 182 -0.04 -5.55 -26.84
CA THR A 182 -0.32 -6.27 -28.07
C THR A 182 0.99 -6.67 -28.72
N ARG A 183 1.41 -7.93 -28.54
CA ARG A 183 2.44 -8.53 -29.38
C ARG A 183 1.69 -9.37 -30.42
N GLY A 184 1.79 -8.96 -31.68
CA GLY A 184 1.09 -9.60 -32.80
C GLY A 184 1.33 -11.11 -32.86
N GLY A 185 0.26 -11.83 -33.16
CA GLY A 185 0.21 -13.28 -33.31
C GLY A 185 -1.24 -13.73 -33.33
N ASP A 186 -1.73 -14.03 -34.53
CA ASP A 186 -3.07 -14.52 -34.80
C ASP A 186 -3.43 -15.79 -34.02
N GLY A 187 -4.73 -15.96 -33.73
CA GLY A 187 -5.34 -17.26 -33.49
C GLY A 187 -5.41 -17.74 -32.04
N GLU A 188 -6.66 -17.86 -31.56
CA GLU A 188 -7.18 -18.86 -30.60
C GLU A 188 -6.19 -19.58 -29.65
N ASP A 189 -6.18 -19.18 -28.38
CA ASP A 189 -6.73 -20.00 -27.27
C ASP A 189 -6.73 -19.15 -25.98
N ALA A 190 -7.92 -18.98 -25.40
CA ALA A 190 -8.12 -18.21 -24.17
C ALA A 190 -7.90 -19.13 -22.95
N SER A 191 -6.67 -19.58 -22.74
CA SER A 191 -6.25 -20.19 -21.47
C SER A 191 -5.38 -19.19 -20.69
N GLU A 192 -5.59 -19.15 -19.36
CA GLU A 192 -4.94 -18.24 -18.42
C GLU A 192 -3.41 -18.27 -18.53
N HIS A 193 -2.84 -17.42 -19.37
CA HIS A 193 -1.42 -17.10 -19.30
C HIS A 193 -1.21 -15.93 -18.35
N LEU A 194 -1.01 -16.31 -17.08
CA LEU A 194 -0.29 -15.51 -16.09
C LEU A 194 0.96 -14.92 -16.76
N VAL A 195 1.02 -13.59 -16.81
CA VAL A 195 2.17 -12.83 -17.29
C VAL A 195 3.44 -13.45 -16.68
N PRO A 196 4.47 -13.80 -17.49
CA PRO A 196 5.68 -14.44 -16.99
C PRO A 196 6.24 -13.62 -15.84
N THR A 197 6.76 -14.30 -14.83
CA THR A 197 7.54 -13.69 -13.74
C THR A 197 8.75 -12.97 -14.34
N ALA A 198 8.55 -11.74 -14.80
CA ALA A 198 9.59 -10.88 -15.30
C ALA A 198 10.58 -10.69 -14.15
N THR A 199 11.83 -11.09 -14.40
CA THR A 199 12.93 -10.81 -13.49
C THR A 199 12.92 -9.31 -13.23
N PRO A 200 12.98 -8.83 -11.98
CA PRO A 200 12.96 -7.40 -11.72
C PRO A 200 14.05 -6.71 -12.56
N PRO A 201 13.73 -5.59 -13.23
CA PRO A 201 14.74 -4.83 -13.98
C PRO A 201 15.99 -4.60 -13.12
N GLY A 202 17.18 -4.64 -13.73
CA GLY A 202 18.46 -4.59 -13.00
C GLY A 202 18.60 -3.40 -12.03
N TRP A 203 17.87 -2.29 -12.27
CA TRP A 203 17.82 -1.11 -11.42
C TRP A 203 17.07 -1.32 -10.08
N VAL A 204 16.24 -2.36 -9.97
CA VAL A 204 15.54 -2.75 -8.72
C VAL A 204 16.53 -3.27 -7.66
N ARG A 205 17.73 -3.70 -8.05
CA ARG A 205 18.79 -4.11 -7.11
C ARG A 205 19.55 -2.93 -6.49
N GLY A 206 19.35 -1.71 -6.97
CA GLY A 206 20.21 -0.57 -6.63
C GLY A 206 19.52 0.60 -5.94
N ASP A 207 18.41 1.12 -6.46
CA ASP A 207 17.89 2.40 -5.95
C ASP A 207 16.39 2.57 -6.19
N VAL A 208 15.60 1.87 -5.37
CA VAL A 208 14.16 2.16 -5.19
C VAL A 208 13.93 3.65 -4.86
N LYS A 209 14.93 4.32 -4.26
CA LYS A 209 14.94 5.76 -3.99
C LYS A 209 14.94 6.61 -5.26
N ARG A 210 15.70 6.25 -6.31
CA ARG A 210 15.76 7.03 -7.56
C ARG A 210 14.47 6.93 -8.37
N ALA A 211 13.89 5.73 -8.47
CA ALA A 211 12.61 5.54 -9.14
C ALA A 211 11.48 6.31 -8.42
N LEU A 212 11.40 6.22 -7.09
CA LEU A 212 10.46 7.03 -6.30
C LEU A 212 10.74 8.53 -6.39
N GLN A 213 12.00 8.96 -6.46
CA GLN A 213 12.36 10.36 -6.65
C GLN A 213 11.91 10.87 -8.02
N ILE A 214 12.10 10.10 -9.09
CA ILE A 214 11.65 10.46 -10.44
C ILE A 214 10.13 10.54 -10.47
N THR A 215 9.41 9.55 -9.93
CA THR A 215 7.94 9.61 -9.84
C THR A 215 7.46 10.77 -8.94
N LEU A 216 8.12 11.06 -7.82
CA LEU A 216 7.79 12.21 -6.97
C LEU A 216 8.05 13.53 -7.70
N VAL A 217 9.12 13.64 -8.49
CA VAL A 217 9.44 14.83 -9.28
C VAL A 217 8.38 15.05 -10.35
N PHE A 218 7.90 14.00 -11.02
CA PHE A 218 6.80 14.12 -11.98
C PHE A 218 5.46 14.49 -11.32
N VAL A 219 5.14 13.89 -10.17
CA VAL A 219 3.93 14.24 -9.39
C VAL A 219 4.01 15.66 -8.84
N ALA A 220 5.18 16.11 -8.38
CA ALA A 220 5.41 17.47 -7.90
C ALA A 220 5.40 18.50 -9.04
N ALA A 221 5.95 18.16 -10.21
CA ALA A 221 5.90 19.02 -11.40
C ALA A 221 4.45 19.19 -11.89
N ALA A 222 3.66 18.12 -11.94
CA ALA A 222 2.25 18.20 -12.30
C ALA A 222 1.42 19.03 -11.30
N ALA A 223 1.70 18.90 -9.99
CA ALA A 223 1.06 19.71 -8.95
C ALA A 223 1.51 21.19 -8.99
N GLY A 224 2.77 21.46 -9.31
CA GLY A 224 3.32 22.81 -9.45
C GLY A 224 2.70 23.57 -10.62
N THR A 225 2.51 22.91 -11.76
CA THR A 225 1.87 23.53 -12.94
C THR A 225 0.40 23.87 -12.69
N MET A 226 -0.34 23.02 -11.97
CA MET A 226 -1.72 23.32 -11.58
C MET A 226 -1.83 24.48 -10.57
N LEU A 227 -0.87 24.62 -9.65
CA LEU A 227 -0.87 25.71 -8.67
C LEU A 227 -0.52 27.06 -9.32
N VAL A 228 0.37 27.06 -10.30
CA VAL A 228 0.72 28.26 -11.09
C VAL A 228 -0.46 28.70 -11.96
N MET A 229 -1.15 27.78 -12.64
CA MET A 229 -2.32 28.14 -13.46
C MET A 229 -3.49 28.70 -12.64
N ARG A 230 -3.68 28.25 -11.39
CA ARG A 230 -4.72 28.78 -10.50
C ARG A 230 -4.44 30.20 -9.99
N LYS A 231 -3.17 30.65 -10.02
CA LYS A 231 -2.75 31.98 -9.56
C LYS A 231 -2.81 33.05 -10.66
N PHE A 232 -2.87 32.65 -11.92
CA PHE A 232 -3.04 33.55 -13.08
C PHE A 232 -4.49 33.68 -13.55
N SER A 233 -5.43 32.96 -12.94
CA SER A 233 -6.85 32.97 -13.30
C SER A 233 -7.74 33.69 -12.28
N ARG A 234 -7.17 34.61 -11.50
CA ARG A 234 -7.90 35.52 -10.60
C ARG A 234 -7.60 36.97 -10.96
#